data_AF-A0A6B0WED6-F1
#
_entry.id   AF-A0A6B0WED6-F1
#
_cell.length_a   1.000
_cell.length_b   1.000
_cell.length_c   1.000
_cell.angle_alpha   90.00
_cell.angle_beta   90.00
_cell.angle_gamma   90.00
#
_symmetry.space_group_name_H-M   'P 1'
#
loop_
_entity.id
_entity.type
_entity.pdbx_description
1 polymer ?
#
loop_
_entity_poly.entity_id
_entity_poly.type
_entity_poly.pdbx_seq_one_letter_code
_entity_poly.pdbx_strand_id
1 'polypeptide(L)'
;MHRFGLFRGRWRPDVAVVLVPLLAILVLQYLSSRRLAEVELIAHQTTIARYLDAVTADVRQVYEDAARKMLDIPADVLAAKRFDDIGRHFDAVDTSAARLLFAATLDGCLCLTRYYDPTAGTMSIGAEPDVEVVVLRASTLLRLRQQQWLDLDVSGLDVDEADPANRVVYRFVTGAGGNAIGLVG
;
A
#
# COMPACT_ATOMS: atom_id res chain seq x y z
N MET A 1 -53.70 -21.81 50.74
CA MET A 1 -53.98 -20.96 49.56
C MET A 1 -53.56 -19.54 49.87
N HIS A 2 -52.49 -19.08 49.21
CA HIS A 2 -51.76 -17.86 49.52
C HIS A 2 -52.56 -16.60 49.16
N ARG A 3 -52.79 -15.75 50.18
CA ARG A 3 -53.22 -14.37 50.02
C ARG A 3 -52.09 -13.57 49.36
N PHE A 4 -52.28 -13.14 48.12
CA PHE A 4 -51.53 -12.02 47.55
C PHE A 4 -51.96 -10.74 48.26
N GLY A 5 -51.24 -10.40 49.34
CA GLY A 5 -51.35 -9.11 50.00
C GLY A 5 -50.65 -8.06 49.15
N LEU A 6 -51.42 -7.09 48.63
CA LEU A 6 -50.92 -5.84 48.06
C LEU A 6 -49.94 -5.20 49.05
N PHE A 7 -48.64 -5.23 48.73
CA PHE A 7 -47.65 -4.36 49.36
C PHE A 7 -47.83 -2.94 48.80
N ARG A 8 -48.87 -2.26 49.25
CA ARG A 8 -48.98 -0.80 49.12
C ARG A 8 -48.20 -0.17 50.27
N GLY A 9 -46.88 -0.33 50.20
CA GLY A 9 -45.94 0.26 51.15
C GLY A 9 -45.92 1.77 50.96
N ARG A 10 -46.50 2.49 51.93
CA ARG A 10 -46.34 3.95 52.05
C ARG A 10 -44.88 4.21 52.39
N TRP A 11 -44.05 4.46 51.38
CA TRP A 11 -42.66 4.86 51.55
C TRP A 11 -42.59 6.05 52.50
N ARG A 12 -41.85 5.92 53.61
CA ARG A 12 -41.53 7.08 54.46
C ARG A 12 -40.67 8.02 53.60
N PRO A 13 -40.95 9.34 53.58
CA PRO A 13 -40.22 10.29 52.73
C PRO A 13 -38.71 10.27 52.99
N ASP A 14 -38.30 9.88 54.20
CA ASP A 14 -36.91 9.72 54.64
C ASP A 14 -36.13 8.68 53.80
N VAL A 15 -36.80 7.63 53.33
CA VAL A 15 -36.16 6.58 52.51
C VAL A 15 -35.92 7.08 51.09
N ALA A 16 -36.83 7.89 50.54
CA ALA A 16 -36.70 8.45 49.20
C ALA A 16 -35.51 9.42 49.10
N VAL A 17 -35.25 10.21 50.17
CA VAL A 17 -34.12 11.15 50.23
C VAL A 17 -32.77 10.44 50.17
N VAL A 18 -32.67 9.21 50.68
CA VAL A 18 -31.43 8.41 50.66
C VAL A 18 -31.33 7.58 49.37
N LEU A 19 -32.46 7.10 48.83
CA LEU A 19 -32.46 6.24 47.65
C LEU A 19 -32.10 7.00 46.36
N VAL A 20 -32.55 8.25 46.25
CA VAL A 20 -32.30 9.10 45.06
C VAL A 20 -30.82 9.37 44.81
N PRO A 21 -30.01 9.87 45.78
CA PRO A 21 -28.58 10.08 45.55
C PRO A 21 -27.83 8.77 45.33
N LEU A 22 -28.26 7.67 45.97
CA LEU A 22 -27.66 6.35 45.76
C LEU A 22 -27.85 5.88 44.30
N LEU A 23 -29.07 6.00 43.77
CA LEU A 23 -29.37 5.67 42.38
C LEU A 23 -28.65 6.62 41.40
N ALA A 24 -28.56 7.91 41.73
CA ALA A 24 -27.84 8.88 40.90
C ALA A 24 -26.35 8.54 40.78
N ILE A 25 -25.70 8.17 41.88
CA ILE A 25 -24.30 7.71 41.89
C ILE A 25 -24.15 6.41 41.09
N LEU A 26 -25.08 5.47 41.23
CA LEU A 26 -25.05 4.20 40.50
C LEU A 26 -25.17 4.40 38.98
N VAL A 27 -26.08 5.27 38.54
CA VAL A 27 -26.25 5.61 37.13
C VAL A 27 -25.02 6.34 36.60
N LEU A 28 -24.43 7.24 37.39
CA LEU A 28 -23.21 7.95 37.00
C LEU A 28 -22.01 6.99 36.86
N GLN A 29 -21.86 6.04 37.78
CA GLN A 29 -20.85 4.99 37.67
C GLN A 29 -21.09 4.10 36.45
N TYR A 30 -22.35 3.74 36.18
CA TYR A 30 -22.70 2.93 35.01
C TYR A 30 -22.41 3.64 33.69
N LEU A 31 -22.72 4.94 33.60
CA LEU A 31 -22.42 5.76 32.43
C LEU A 31 -20.91 5.96 32.25
N SER A 32 -20.17 6.14 33.34
CA SER A 32 -18.71 6.23 33.32
C SER A 32 -18.09 4.92 32.80
N SER A 33 -18.50 3.77 33.34
CA SER A 33 -17.97 2.46 32.91
C SER A 33 -18.26 2.16 31.44
N ARG A 34 -19.44 2.57 30.93
CA ARG A 34 -19.75 2.46 29.50
C ARG A 34 -18.88 3.38 28.62
N ARG A 35 -18.66 4.62 29.06
CA ARG A 35 -17.81 5.57 28.32
C ARG A 35 -16.33 5.14 28.30
N LEU A 36 -15.83 4.47 29.35
CA LEU A 36 -14.48 3.91 29.33
C LEU A 36 -14.37 2.70 28.38
N ALA A 37 -15.36 1.82 28.34
CA ALA A 37 -15.34 0.64 27.45
C ALA A 37 -15.34 1.00 25.95
N GLU A 38 -16.04 2.07 25.55
CA GLU A 38 -16.03 2.55 24.16
C GLU A 38 -14.71 3.23 23.78
N VAL A 39 -14.06 3.92 24.73
CA VAL A 39 -12.77 4.59 24.49
C VAL A 39 -11.61 3.58 24.45
N GLU A 40 -11.65 2.53 25.24
CA GLU A 40 -10.60 1.49 25.28
C GLU A 40 -10.55 0.66 23.99
N LEU A 41 -11.71 0.30 23.41
CA LEU A 41 -11.78 -0.44 22.15
C LEU A 41 -11.22 0.37 20.96
N ILE A 42 -11.54 1.66 20.90
CA ILE A 42 -11.06 2.55 19.81
C ILE A 42 -9.58 2.89 20.00
N ALA A 43 -9.13 3.11 21.23
CA ALA A 43 -7.72 3.36 21.54
C ALA A 43 -6.85 2.12 21.25
N HIS A 44 -7.35 0.91 21.53
CA HIS A 44 -6.60 -0.32 21.27
C HIS A 44 -6.45 -0.59 19.76
N GLN A 45 -7.52 -0.42 18.98
CA GLN A 45 -7.47 -0.57 17.51
C GLN A 45 -6.54 0.46 16.86
N THR A 46 -6.59 1.71 17.29
CA THR A 46 -5.73 2.77 16.75
C THR A 46 -4.26 2.60 17.15
N THR A 47 -3.99 2.03 18.32
CA THR A 47 -2.61 1.73 18.76
C THR A 47 -2.03 0.56 17.98
N ILE A 48 -2.79 -0.51 17.75
CA ILE A 48 -2.36 -1.65 16.93
C ILE A 48 -2.14 -1.21 15.48
N ALA A 49 -3.07 -0.43 14.90
CA ALA A 49 -2.92 0.10 13.55
C ALA A 49 -1.66 0.97 13.42
N ARG A 50 -1.43 1.91 14.36
CA ARG A 50 -0.22 2.75 14.35
C ARG A 50 1.06 1.94 14.53
N TYR A 51 1.05 0.91 15.37
CA TYR A 51 2.21 0.06 15.56
C TYR A 51 2.51 -0.75 14.30
N LEU A 52 1.48 -1.33 13.67
CA LEU A 52 1.61 -2.02 12.39
C LEU A 52 2.10 -1.06 11.30
N ASP A 53 1.52 0.14 11.18
CA ASP A 53 1.94 1.18 10.23
C ASP A 53 3.40 1.59 10.47
N ALA A 54 3.83 1.77 11.73
CA ALA A 54 5.20 2.12 12.04
C ALA A 54 6.20 1.01 11.69
N VAL A 55 5.89 -0.25 12.05
CA VAL A 55 6.78 -1.38 11.74
C VAL A 55 6.82 -1.67 10.23
N THR A 56 5.68 -1.53 9.54
CA THR A 56 5.62 -1.72 8.08
C THR A 56 6.22 -0.56 7.31
N ALA A 57 6.19 0.66 7.83
CA ALA A 57 6.82 1.82 7.21
C ALA A 57 8.33 1.65 7.06
N ASP A 58 9.01 1.19 8.11
CA ASP A 58 10.47 0.98 8.08
C ASP A 58 10.85 -0.09 7.06
N VAL A 59 10.11 -1.21 7.04
CA VAL A 59 10.33 -2.30 6.08
C VAL A 59 10.08 -1.83 4.66
N ARG A 60 8.95 -1.15 4.44
CA ARG A 60 8.60 -0.58 3.13
C ARG A 60 9.68 0.38 2.65
N GLN A 61 10.19 1.25 3.52
CA GLN A 61 11.22 2.22 3.15
C GLN A 61 12.52 1.54 2.70
N VAL A 62 12.95 0.45 3.36
CA VAL A 62 14.12 -0.32 2.92
C VAL A 62 13.92 -0.92 1.54
N TYR A 63 12.74 -1.49 1.27
CA TYR A 63 12.41 -2.05 -0.05
C TYR A 63 12.26 -0.95 -1.11
N GLU A 64 11.67 0.19 -0.79
CA GLU A 64 11.55 1.34 -1.69
C GLU A 64 12.94 1.93 -2.03
N ASP A 65 13.83 2.06 -1.06
CA ASP A 65 15.20 2.55 -1.28
C ASP A 65 16.03 1.58 -2.12
N ALA A 66 15.87 0.27 -1.89
CA ALA A 66 16.51 -0.76 -2.69
C ALA A 66 15.97 -0.75 -4.13
N ALA A 67 14.65 -0.75 -4.30
CA ALA A 67 13.99 -0.67 -5.60
C ALA A 67 14.37 0.61 -6.35
N ARG A 68 14.43 1.76 -5.65
CA ARG A 68 14.84 3.03 -6.26
C ARG A 68 16.25 2.96 -6.82
N LYS A 69 17.18 2.33 -6.12
CA LYS A 69 18.56 2.13 -6.59
C LYS A 69 18.64 1.15 -7.77
N MET A 70 17.89 0.05 -7.71
CA MET A 70 17.84 -0.93 -8.81
C MET A 70 17.23 -0.35 -10.08
N LEU A 71 16.22 0.50 -9.93
CA LEU A 71 15.47 1.11 -11.02
C LEU A 71 16.00 2.49 -11.43
N ASP A 72 17.16 2.90 -10.92
CA ASP A 72 17.80 4.18 -11.29
C ASP A 72 18.58 4.07 -12.61
N ILE A 73 17.84 3.78 -13.68
CA ILE A 73 18.41 3.63 -15.01
C ILE A 73 18.49 5.01 -15.69
N PRO A 74 19.65 5.39 -16.26
CA PRO A 74 19.77 6.66 -16.97
C PRO A 74 18.82 6.72 -18.16
N ALA A 75 18.12 7.85 -18.29
CA ALA A 75 17.18 8.12 -19.37
C ALA A 75 17.82 7.94 -20.77
N ASP A 76 19.10 8.28 -20.91
CA ASP A 76 19.84 8.16 -22.16
C ASP A 76 20.02 6.72 -22.62
N VAL A 77 20.19 5.78 -21.68
CA VAL A 77 20.38 4.35 -21.97
C VAL A 77 19.07 3.74 -22.44
N LEU A 78 17.95 4.12 -21.79
CA LEU A 78 16.62 3.67 -22.16
C LEU A 78 16.15 4.26 -23.49
N ALA A 79 16.38 5.56 -23.72
CA ALA A 79 16.07 6.23 -24.98
C ALA A 79 16.87 5.65 -26.17
N ALA A 80 18.12 5.25 -25.93
CA ALA A 80 18.96 4.60 -26.93
C ALA A 80 18.63 3.11 -27.13
N LYS A 81 17.63 2.56 -26.42
CA LYS A 81 17.22 1.13 -26.47
C LYS A 81 18.38 0.17 -26.22
N ARG A 82 19.35 0.57 -25.39
CA ARG A 82 20.54 -0.22 -25.07
C ARG A 82 20.23 -1.22 -23.95
N PHE A 83 19.37 -2.19 -24.24
CA PHE A 83 18.91 -3.16 -23.25
C PHE A 83 20.04 -4.02 -22.66
N ASP A 84 21.12 -4.26 -23.41
CA ASP A 84 22.29 -4.98 -22.90
C ASP A 84 23.01 -4.20 -21.77
N ASP A 85 23.00 -2.87 -21.83
CA ASP A 85 23.57 -2.01 -20.79
C ASP A 85 22.68 -1.98 -19.56
N ILE A 86 21.36 -2.03 -19.76
CA ILE A 86 20.37 -2.16 -18.70
C ILE A 86 20.54 -3.51 -17.99
N GLY A 87 20.72 -4.59 -18.74
CA GLY A 87 21.00 -5.91 -18.17
C GLY A 87 22.28 -5.93 -17.35
N ARG A 88 23.35 -5.28 -17.82
CA ARG A 88 24.59 -5.11 -17.04
C ARG A 88 24.42 -4.24 -15.80
N HIS A 89 23.53 -3.26 -15.84
CA HIS A 89 23.20 -2.46 -14.66
C HIS A 89 22.47 -3.32 -13.62
N PHE A 90 21.48 -4.10 -14.05
CA PHE A 90 20.77 -5.03 -13.15
C PHE A 90 21.67 -6.13 -12.59
N ASP A 91 22.65 -6.61 -13.36
CA ASP A 91 23.64 -7.58 -12.90
C ASP A 91 24.61 -6.98 -11.85
N ALA A 92 24.89 -5.67 -11.96
CA ALA A 92 25.79 -4.96 -11.05
C ALA A 92 25.13 -4.55 -9.72
N VAL A 93 23.79 -4.50 -9.67
CA VAL A 93 23.02 -4.14 -8.46
C VAL A 93 22.51 -5.41 -7.81
N ASP A 94 22.39 -5.43 -6.47
CA ASP A 94 21.79 -6.55 -5.76
C ASP A 94 20.30 -6.69 -6.15
N THR A 95 19.97 -7.72 -6.93
CA THR A 95 18.62 -8.01 -7.42
C THR A 95 17.96 -9.18 -6.69
N SER A 96 18.53 -9.62 -5.56
CA SER A 96 18.09 -10.81 -4.81
C SER A 96 16.64 -10.77 -4.30
N ALA A 97 16.04 -9.58 -4.20
CA ALA A 97 14.64 -9.40 -3.80
C ALA A 97 13.64 -9.45 -4.97
N ALA A 98 14.10 -9.36 -6.22
CA ALA A 98 13.24 -9.33 -7.41
C ALA A 98 13.15 -10.72 -8.05
N ARG A 99 11.93 -11.13 -8.42
CA ARG A 99 11.71 -12.38 -9.20
C ARG A 99 12.08 -12.19 -10.66
N LEU A 100 11.67 -11.05 -11.23
CA LEU A 100 11.88 -10.67 -12.62
C LEU A 100 11.94 -9.14 -12.67
N LEU A 101 12.85 -8.61 -13.46
CA LEU A 101 12.95 -7.19 -13.76
C LEU A 101 12.49 -6.94 -15.20
N PHE A 102 12.06 -5.74 -15.53
CA PHE A 102 11.69 -5.37 -16.88
C PHE A 102 12.04 -3.91 -17.18
N ALA A 103 12.30 -3.66 -18.46
CA ALA A 103 12.45 -2.34 -19.01
C ALA A 103 11.56 -2.23 -20.25
N ALA A 104 10.61 -1.30 -20.21
CA ALA A 104 9.73 -0.96 -21.32
C ALA A 104 10.05 0.44 -21.83
N THR A 105 10.16 0.58 -23.14
CA THR A 105 10.30 1.85 -23.83
C THR A 105 9.23 1.98 -24.89
N LEU A 106 8.80 3.21 -25.15
CA LEU A 106 7.88 3.47 -26.25
C LEU A 106 8.66 3.58 -27.56
N ASP A 107 8.20 2.86 -28.58
CA ASP A 107 8.68 2.96 -29.96
C ASP A 107 7.51 3.22 -30.90
N GLY A 108 7.21 4.50 -31.10
CA GLY A 108 6.01 4.92 -31.83
C GLY A 108 4.73 4.45 -31.13
N CYS A 109 4.02 3.50 -31.74
CA CYS A 109 2.76 2.95 -31.21
C CYS A 109 2.93 1.66 -30.39
N LEU A 110 4.15 1.10 -30.32
CA LEU A 110 4.43 -0.17 -29.66
C LEU A 110 5.25 0.07 -28.39
N CYS A 111 4.90 -0.64 -27.32
CA CYS A 111 5.75 -0.74 -26.13
C CYS A 111 6.76 -1.88 -26.36
N LEU A 112 8.03 -1.54 -26.48
CA LEU A 112 9.10 -2.53 -26.51
C LEU A 112 9.48 -2.85 -25.07
N THR A 113 9.05 -4.02 -24.59
CA THR A 113 9.38 -4.53 -23.26
C THR A 113 10.48 -5.59 -23.37
N ARG A 114 11.46 -5.52 -22.49
CA ARG A 114 12.46 -6.56 -22.24
C ARG A 114 12.41 -6.96 -20.78
N TYR A 115 12.56 -8.25 -20.53
CA TYR A 115 12.56 -8.80 -19.19
C TYR A 115 13.97 -9.28 -18.84
N TYR A 116 14.38 -9.12 -17.60
CA TYR A 116 15.65 -9.59 -17.08
C TYR A 116 15.37 -10.57 -15.97
N ASP A 117 15.90 -11.78 -16.13
CA ASP A 117 15.87 -12.81 -15.09
C ASP A 117 17.15 -12.71 -14.25
N PRO A 118 17.06 -12.32 -12.97
CA PRO A 118 18.23 -12.19 -12.10
C PRO A 118 18.87 -13.54 -11.75
N THR A 119 18.14 -14.66 -11.88
CA THR A 119 18.70 -16.00 -11.61
C THR A 119 19.50 -16.53 -12.80
N ALA A 120 19.02 -16.26 -14.01
CA ALA A 120 19.71 -16.65 -15.24
C ALA A 120 20.73 -15.60 -15.71
N GLY A 121 20.65 -14.36 -15.20
CA GLY A 121 21.49 -13.23 -15.61
C GLY A 121 21.27 -12.82 -17.07
N THR A 122 20.08 -13.06 -17.62
CA THR A 122 19.82 -12.87 -19.07
C THR A 122 18.59 -12.01 -19.32
N MET A 123 18.66 -11.24 -20.42
CA MET A 123 17.53 -10.48 -20.97
C MET A 123 16.73 -11.33 -21.95
N SER A 124 15.42 -11.46 -21.74
CA SER A 124 14.47 -12.11 -22.63
C SER A 124 13.49 -11.11 -23.26
N ILE A 125 12.84 -11.55 -24.34
CA ILE A 125 11.81 -10.77 -25.07
C ILE A 125 10.41 -11.07 -24.53
N GLY A 126 10.23 -12.18 -23.83
CA GLY A 126 8.97 -12.62 -23.26
C GLY A 126 9.15 -13.19 -21.86
N ALA A 127 8.06 -13.13 -21.10
CA ALA A 127 7.97 -13.66 -19.75
C ALA A 127 6.82 -14.67 -19.68
N GLU A 128 6.56 -15.17 -18.48
CA GLU A 128 5.35 -15.97 -18.21
C GLU A 128 4.09 -15.14 -18.50
N PRO A 129 3.02 -15.72 -19.08
CA PRO A 129 1.84 -14.97 -19.51
C PRO A 129 1.22 -14.10 -18.40
N ASP A 130 1.22 -14.61 -17.17
CA ASP A 130 0.68 -13.90 -16.00
C ASP A 130 1.50 -12.63 -15.69
N VAL A 131 2.83 -12.70 -15.84
CA VAL A 131 3.72 -11.55 -15.65
C VAL A 131 3.57 -10.54 -16.79
N GLU A 132 3.45 -11.03 -18.03
CA GLU A 132 3.26 -10.16 -19.20
C GLU A 132 1.97 -9.33 -19.08
N VAL A 133 0.89 -9.88 -18.51
CA VAL A 133 -0.36 -9.16 -18.29
C VAL A 133 -0.17 -8.00 -17.30
N VAL A 134 0.57 -8.21 -16.21
CA VAL A 134 0.82 -7.16 -15.22
C VAL A 134 1.73 -6.07 -15.80
N VAL A 135 2.79 -6.46 -16.52
CA VAL A 135 3.69 -5.50 -17.17
C VAL A 135 2.99 -4.75 -18.31
N LEU A 136 2.10 -5.41 -19.05
CA LEU A 136 1.25 -4.76 -20.04
C LEU A 136 0.36 -3.70 -19.39
N ARG A 137 -0.26 -4.02 -18.24
CA ARG A 137 -1.06 -3.05 -17.48
C ARG A 137 -0.23 -1.85 -17.05
N ALA A 138 0.94 -2.05 -16.46
CA ALA A 138 1.83 -0.95 -16.06
C ALA A 138 2.28 -0.11 -17.28
N SER A 139 2.61 -0.76 -18.40
CA SER A 139 3.00 -0.07 -19.64
C SER A 139 1.84 0.67 -20.32
N THR A 140 0.58 0.29 -20.09
CA THR A 140 -0.56 1.09 -20.58
C THR A 140 -0.65 2.45 -19.90
N LEU A 141 -0.26 2.54 -18.62
CA LEU A 141 -0.21 3.82 -17.89
C LEU A 141 0.84 4.76 -18.50
N LEU A 142 1.99 4.22 -18.92
CA LEU A 142 3.01 4.97 -19.66
C LEU A 142 2.43 5.60 -20.94
N ARG A 143 1.61 4.83 -21.69
CA ARG A 143 0.98 5.32 -22.93
C ARG A 143 -0.07 6.39 -22.68
N LEU A 144 -0.94 6.19 -21.70
CA LEU A 144 -1.96 7.18 -21.31
C LEU A 144 -1.31 8.51 -20.89
N ARG A 145 -0.16 8.43 -20.21
CA ARG A 145 0.62 9.59 -19.85
C ARG A 145 1.27 10.28 -21.04
N GLN A 146 1.85 9.54 -21.99
CA GLN A 146 2.44 10.13 -23.19
C GLN A 146 1.40 10.94 -23.99
N GLN A 147 0.14 10.50 -23.98
CA GLN A 147 -0.98 11.22 -24.59
C GLN A 147 -1.48 12.41 -23.76
N GLN A 148 -0.84 12.70 -22.60
CA GLN A 148 -1.22 13.73 -21.64
C GLN A 148 -2.65 13.58 -21.10
N TRP A 149 -3.19 12.35 -21.10
CA TRP A 149 -4.53 12.07 -20.59
C TRP A 149 -4.55 11.84 -19.08
N LEU A 150 -3.38 11.60 -18.48
CA LEU A 150 -3.23 11.32 -17.06
C LEU A 150 -2.01 12.08 -16.51
N ASP A 151 -2.25 12.87 -15.47
CA ASP A 151 -1.19 13.53 -14.70
C ASP A 151 -0.80 12.63 -13.52
N LEU A 152 0.03 11.64 -13.80
CA LEU A 152 0.62 10.77 -12.77
C LEU A 152 1.84 11.48 -12.15
N ASP A 153 2.23 11.16 -10.92
CA ASP A 153 3.54 11.58 -10.43
C ASP A 153 4.64 10.72 -11.10
N VAL A 154 5.54 11.32 -11.88
CA VAL A 154 6.69 10.62 -12.53
C VAL A 154 7.89 10.51 -11.61
N SER A 155 7.88 11.25 -10.50
CA SER A 155 9.03 11.43 -9.64
C SER A 155 9.22 10.25 -8.69
N GLY A 156 8.17 9.43 -8.55
CA GLY A 156 8.06 8.37 -7.56
C GLY A 156 8.23 6.96 -8.09
N LEU A 157 8.49 6.06 -7.15
CA LEU A 157 8.29 4.63 -7.28
C LEU A 157 6.79 4.36 -7.08
N ASP A 158 6.18 3.57 -7.95
CA ASP A 158 4.77 3.17 -7.84
C ASP A 158 4.68 1.64 -7.72
N VAL A 159 3.61 1.16 -7.08
CA VAL A 159 3.41 -0.26 -6.81
C VAL A 159 2.02 -0.68 -7.27
N ASP A 160 1.99 -1.58 -8.25
CA ASP A 160 0.76 -2.28 -8.65
C ASP A 160 0.58 -3.51 -7.76
N GLU A 161 -0.41 -3.44 -6.86
CA GLU A 161 -0.83 -4.54 -5.98
C GLU A 161 -2.08 -5.27 -6.47
N ALA A 162 -2.55 -4.99 -7.69
CA ALA A 162 -3.81 -5.55 -8.18
C ALA A 162 -3.76 -7.09 -8.35
N ASP A 163 -2.57 -7.67 -8.55
CA ASP A 163 -2.33 -9.10 -8.43
C ASP A 163 -1.43 -9.39 -7.21
N PRO A 164 -1.96 -10.01 -6.13
CA PRO A 164 -1.17 -10.30 -4.94
C PRO A 164 -0.05 -11.33 -5.19
N ALA A 165 -0.15 -12.15 -6.24
CA ALA A 165 0.88 -13.11 -6.63
C ALA A 165 1.99 -12.49 -7.48
N ASN A 166 1.69 -11.39 -8.18
CA ASN A 166 2.58 -10.69 -9.09
C ASN A 166 2.55 -9.17 -8.82
N ARG A 167 2.98 -8.78 -7.62
CA ARG A 167 3.14 -7.36 -7.27
C ARG A 167 4.26 -6.77 -8.11
N VAL A 168 4.00 -5.65 -8.75
CA VAL A 168 4.98 -4.98 -9.60
C VAL A 168 5.31 -3.62 -9.03
N VAL A 169 6.60 -3.41 -8.78
CA VAL A 169 7.15 -2.11 -8.38
C VAL A 169 7.77 -1.50 -9.62
N TYR A 170 7.35 -0.31 -10.01
CA TYR A 170 7.82 0.32 -11.23
C TYR A 170 8.08 1.81 -11.05
N ARG A 171 8.88 2.35 -11.96
CA ARG A 171 9.22 3.76 -12.03
C ARG A 171 9.15 4.23 -13.47
N PHE A 172 8.58 5.42 -13.66
CA PHE A 172 8.64 6.10 -14.95
C PHE A 172 10.01 6.74 -15.15
N VAL A 173 10.60 6.53 -16.33
CA VAL A 173 11.82 7.21 -16.73
C VAL A 173 11.44 8.40 -17.60
N THR A 174 11.81 9.60 -17.16
CA THR A 174 11.54 10.85 -17.89
C THR A 174 12.77 11.34 -18.63
N GLY A 175 12.57 11.81 -19.87
CA GLY A 175 13.62 12.50 -20.61
C GLY A 175 13.76 13.97 -20.19
N ALA A 176 14.73 14.67 -20.78
CA ALA A 176 15.07 16.06 -20.45
C ALA A 176 13.91 17.08 -20.60
N GLY A 177 12.86 16.74 -21.35
CA GLY A 177 11.67 17.58 -21.53
C GLY A 177 10.49 17.26 -20.59
N GLY A 178 10.67 16.41 -19.57
CA GLY A 178 9.60 16.01 -18.65
C GLY A 178 8.61 14.98 -19.22
N ASN A 179 8.80 14.55 -20.46
CA ASN A 179 8.03 13.47 -21.06
C ASN A 179 8.52 12.11 -20.56
N ALA A 180 7.59 11.21 -20.23
CA ALA A 180 7.93 9.82 -19.92
C ALA A 180 8.39 9.12 -21.20
N ILE A 181 9.63 8.63 -21.20
CA ILE A 181 10.25 7.92 -22.32
C ILE A 181 10.15 6.40 -22.16
N GLY A 182 9.97 5.93 -20.93
CA GLY A 182 9.87 4.52 -20.62
C GLY A 182 9.47 4.24 -19.18
N LEU A 183 9.47 2.96 -18.86
CA LEU A 183 9.02 2.36 -17.62
C LEU A 183 10.01 1.26 -17.25
N VAL A 184 10.45 1.21 -16.00
CA VAL A 184 11.33 0.16 -15.49
C VAL A 184 10.74 -0.40 -14.21
N GLY A 185 10.86 -1.70 -13.97
CA GLY A 185 10.32 -2.37 -12.78
C GLY A 185 10.87 -3.77 -12.59
#